data_AF-A0A9D4J0Y9-F1
#
_entry.id   AF-A0A9D4J0Y9-F1
#
_cell.length_a   1.000
_cell.length_b   1.000
_cell.length_c   1.000
_cell.angle_alpha   90.00
_cell.angle_beta   90.00
_cell.angle_gamma   90.00
#
_symmetry.space_group_name_H-M   'P 1'
#
loop_
_entity.id
_entity.type
_entity.pdbx_description
1 polymer ?
#
loop_
_entity_poly.entity_id
_entity_poly.type
_entity_poly.pdbx_seq_one_letter_code
_entity_poly.pdbx_strand_id
1 'polypeptide(L)'
;MCQYISYTRRNSLSPLPITQEAKEILQETTENMINGKTSAEEMLAAIVEIPVILERLWQIILMKLSFEMDQLCRKTEPSVLRLKVGDIKPQTFCHQILFEMHQRCPGALDFLMTMACPVHLAMPEDSRIIAGMYAMAMYARNNQLIGFQKCMAASCIRYNAGNGLLGLLHTFGLSIPEKTKLVMLDDLGKINGREVTTALNQGKTLKITVDNIDGRIKANQIRYGSGNRDYHYTHWSVIIDRFDPRDLEGLGTQPKVVPAKGPDATTFFLSKEEKTSLRNCYSWMVQRILVEDVPALSAFSSVVPTVLNHQYRKVVDRPTEVYPMFGKNLRITQPFHWVVTN
;
A
#
# COMPACT_ATOMS: atom_id res chain seq x y z
N MET A 1 5.01 -3.51 -16.22
CA MET A 1 5.36 -3.85 -14.83
C MET A 1 6.20 -5.12 -14.71
N CYS A 2 5.85 -6.24 -15.35
CA CYS A 2 6.69 -7.44 -15.31
C CYS A 2 8.13 -7.19 -15.78
N GLN A 3 8.32 -6.43 -16.87
CA GLN A 3 9.64 -5.99 -17.32
C GLN A 3 10.40 -5.09 -16.32
N TYR A 4 9.71 -4.31 -15.49
CA TYR A 4 10.34 -3.33 -14.58
C TYR A 4 10.74 -3.95 -13.23
N ILE A 5 9.95 -4.88 -12.71
CA ILE A 5 10.30 -5.71 -11.55
C ILE A 5 11.44 -6.69 -11.93
N SER A 6 11.42 -7.20 -13.16
CA SER A 6 12.54 -7.95 -13.74
C SER A 6 13.82 -7.13 -13.80
N TYR A 7 13.71 -5.83 -14.15
CA TYR A 7 14.85 -4.93 -14.28
C TYR A 7 15.50 -4.56 -12.94
N THR A 8 14.71 -4.40 -11.87
CA THR A 8 15.25 -4.09 -10.53
C THR A 8 15.92 -5.29 -9.86
N ARG A 9 15.42 -6.52 -10.07
CA ARG A 9 16.13 -7.75 -9.63
C ARG A 9 17.43 -8.01 -10.39
N ARG A 10 17.54 -7.59 -11.65
CA ARG A 10 18.75 -7.77 -12.48
C ARG A 10 19.97 -7.01 -11.96
N ASN A 11 19.78 -5.93 -11.21
CA ASN A 11 20.86 -5.00 -10.84
C ASN A 11 21.25 -5.01 -9.35
N SER A 12 20.58 -5.81 -8.51
CA SER A 12 20.79 -5.78 -7.04
C SER A 12 21.74 -6.84 -6.50
N LEU A 13 22.39 -7.64 -7.36
CA LEU A 13 23.37 -8.65 -6.93
C LEU A 13 24.71 -8.32 -7.59
N SER A 14 25.57 -7.61 -6.86
CA SER A 14 26.99 -7.51 -7.20
C SER A 14 27.59 -8.92 -7.13
N PRO A 15 28.19 -9.44 -8.22
CA PRO A 15 28.73 -10.78 -8.24
C PRO A 15 29.81 -11.02 -7.17
N LEU A 16 29.73 -12.14 -6.47
CA LEU A 16 30.91 -12.69 -5.80
C LEU A 16 31.95 -13.07 -6.87
N PRO A 17 33.24 -12.76 -6.66
CA PRO A 17 34.29 -13.13 -7.60
C PRO A 17 34.45 -14.66 -7.63
N ILE A 18 34.60 -15.21 -8.85
CA ILE A 18 34.90 -16.64 -9.03
C ILE A 18 36.31 -16.91 -8.50
N THR A 19 36.44 -17.87 -7.58
CA THR A 19 37.73 -18.28 -7.01
C THR A 19 38.63 -18.88 -8.09
N GLN A 20 39.95 -18.82 -7.89
CA GLN A 20 40.92 -19.38 -8.84
C GLN A 20 40.74 -20.90 -9.00
N GLU A 21 40.50 -21.60 -7.90
CA GLU A 21 40.18 -23.03 -7.84
C GLU A 21 38.94 -23.39 -8.68
N ALA A 22 37.87 -22.58 -8.62
CA ALA A 22 36.68 -22.80 -9.43
C ALA A 22 36.94 -22.62 -10.94
N LYS A 23 37.89 -21.74 -11.33
CA LYS A 23 38.28 -21.57 -12.74
C LYS A 23 39.07 -22.77 -13.25
N GLU A 24 39.93 -23.35 -12.42
CA GLU A 24 40.74 -24.52 -12.77
C GLU A 24 39.85 -25.76 -12.94
N ILE A 25 38.91 -25.99 -12.01
CA ILE A 25 37.92 -27.08 -12.13
C ILE A 25 37.08 -26.92 -13.40
N LEU A 26 36.64 -25.69 -13.71
CA LEU A 26 35.88 -25.40 -14.94
C LEU A 26 36.68 -25.68 -16.22
N GLN A 27 37.96 -25.30 -16.25
CA GLN A 27 38.83 -25.54 -17.40
C GLN A 27 39.03 -27.04 -17.61
N GLU A 28 39.37 -27.77 -16.55
CA GLU A 28 39.60 -29.21 -16.60
C GLU A 28 38.35 -29.99 -17.05
N THR A 29 37.18 -29.70 -16.47
CA THR A 29 35.93 -30.35 -16.87
C THR A 29 35.51 -30.00 -18.30
N THR A 30 35.76 -28.77 -18.76
CA THR A 30 35.50 -28.37 -20.14
C THR A 30 36.42 -29.09 -21.13
N GLU A 31 37.71 -29.19 -20.82
CA GLU A 31 38.68 -29.93 -21.65
C GLU A 31 38.36 -31.42 -21.69
N ASN A 32 37.94 -32.01 -20.57
CA ASN A 32 37.53 -33.41 -20.52
C ASN A 32 36.26 -33.68 -21.33
N MET A 33 35.32 -32.74 -21.40
CA MET A 33 34.14 -32.85 -22.27
C MET A 33 34.52 -32.73 -23.75
N ILE A 34 35.31 -31.73 -24.13
CA ILE A 34 35.74 -31.51 -25.53
C ILE A 34 36.49 -32.73 -26.06
N ASN A 35 37.28 -33.37 -25.21
CA ASN A 35 38.03 -34.58 -25.54
C ASN A 35 37.19 -35.88 -25.45
N GLY A 36 35.88 -35.79 -25.18
CA GLY A 36 34.97 -36.93 -25.12
C GLY A 36 35.18 -37.86 -23.92
N LYS A 37 35.91 -37.41 -22.88
CA LYS A 37 36.24 -38.20 -21.68
C LYS A 37 35.14 -38.17 -20.62
N THR A 38 34.24 -37.19 -20.69
CA THR A 38 33.13 -37.01 -19.73
C THR A 38 31.85 -36.68 -20.48
N SER A 39 30.73 -37.18 -19.98
CA SER A 39 29.39 -36.87 -20.50
C SER A 39 28.93 -35.48 -20.07
N ALA A 40 27.90 -34.95 -20.75
CA ALA A 40 27.29 -33.67 -20.37
C ALA A 40 26.65 -33.69 -18.97
N GLU A 41 26.14 -34.83 -18.54
CA GLU A 41 25.57 -35.00 -17.20
C GLU A 41 26.65 -34.94 -16.12
N GLU A 42 27.78 -35.62 -16.33
CA GLU A 42 28.92 -35.61 -15.39
C GLU A 42 29.55 -34.23 -15.28
N MET A 43 29.67 -33.50 -16.39
CA MET A 43 30.14 -32.11 -16.37
C MET A 43 29.18 -31.20 -15.59
N LEU A 44 27.87 -31.31 -15.84
CA LEU A 44 26.87 -30.51 -15.12
C LEU A 44 26.87 -30.83 -13.62
N ALA A 45 27.01 -32.10 -13.24
CA ALA A 45 27.15 -32.49 -11.84
C ALA A 45 28.36 -31.84 -11.18
N ALA A 46 29.54 -31.90 -11.81
CA ALA A 46 30.76 -31.28 -11.30
C ALA A 46 30.66 -29.74 -11.21
N ILE A 47 29.97 -29.10 -12.17
CA ILE A 47 29.78 -27.65 -12.20
C ILE A 47 28.81 -27.17 -11.11
N VAL A 48 27.76 -27.95 -10.83
CA VAL A 48 26.74 -27.64 -9.81
C VAL A 48 27.31 -27.71 -8.39
N GLU A 49 28.36 -28.50 -8.16
CA GLU A 49 29.05 -28.56 -6.86
C GLU A 49 29.79 -27.25 -6.51
N ILE A 50 30.09 -26.39 -7.50
CA ILE A 50 30.76 -25.11 -7.26
C ILE A 50 29.71 -24.05 -6.84
N PRO A 51 29.70 -23.56 -5.59
CA PRO A 51 28.59 -22.74 -5.07
C PRO A 51 28.35 -21.45 -5.86
N VAL A 52 29.42 -20.78 -6.27
CA VAL A 52 29.34 -19.53 -7.07
C VAL A 52 28.71 -19.79 -8.43
N ILE A 53 29.02 -20.93 -9.05
CA ILE A 53 28.48 -21.26 -10.38
C ILE A 53 27.05 -21.73 -10.27
N LEU A 54 26.72 -22.53 -9.25
CA LEU A 54 25.34 -22.91 -8.95
C LEU A 54 24.44 -21.68 -8.76
N GLU A 55 24.90 -20.67 -8.03
CA GLU A 55 24.17 -19.42 -7.86
C GLU A 55 23.94 -18.72 -9.21
N ARG A 56 24.96 -18.66 -10.07
CA ARG A 56 24.85 -18.07 -11.42
C ARG A 56 23.91 -18.86 -12.33
N LEU A 57 23.97 -20.18 -12.26
CA LEU A 57 23.09 -21.07 -13.00
C LEU A 57 21.63 -20.81 -12.60
N TRP A 58 21.36 -20.72 -11.29
CA TRP A 58 20.03 -20.34 -10.78
C TRP A 58 19.60 -18.96 -11.25
N GLN A 59 20.48 -17.95 -11.25
CA GLN A 59 20.15 -16.63 -11.77
C GLN A 59 19.74 -16.67 -13.24
N ILE A 60 20.45 -17.45 -14.07
CA ILE A 60 20.12 -17.63 -15.50
C ILE A 60 18.77 -18.34 -15.66
N ILE A 61 18.54 -19.42 -14.92
CA ILE A 61 17.28 -20.19 -14.95
C ILE A 61 16.12 -19.29 -14.54
N LEU A 62 16.23 -18.56 -13.43
CA LEU A 62 15.20 -17.64 -12.95
C LEU A 62 14.94 -16.50 -13.95
N MET A 63 15.99 -16.00 -14.61
CA MET A 63 15.84 -14.97 -15.64
C MET A 63 15.09 -15.50 -16.87
N LYS A 64 15.40 -16.72 -17.32
CA LYS A 64 14.69 -17.41 -18.40
C LYS A 64 13.23 -17.66 -18.05
N LEU A 65 12.97 -18.18 -16.85
CA LEU A 65 11.62 -18.42 -16.34
C LEU A 65 10.82 -17.11 -16.25
N SER A 66 11.44 -16.02 -15.78
CA SER A 66 10.80 -14.70 -15.73
C SER A 66 10.44 -14.20 -17.14
N PHE A 67 11.32 -14.40 -18.13
CA PHE A 67 11.05 -14.02 -19.51
C PHE A 67 9.87 -14.81 -20.10
N GLU A 68 9.85 -16.13 -19.91
CA GLU A 68 8.76 -17.01 -20.33
C GLU A 68 7.43 -16.62 -19.69
N MET A 69 7.42 -16.37 -18.38
CA MET A 69 6.23 -15.92 -17.68
C MET A 69 5.73 -14.55 -18.15
N ASP A 70 6.64 -13.67 -18.58
CA ASP A 70 6.29 -12.37 -19.14
C ASP A 70 5.63 -12.48 -20.51
N GLN A 71 6.01 -13.47 -21.32
CA GLN A 71 5.35 -13.76 -22.61
C GLN A 71 3.87 -14.07 -22.39
N LEU A 72 3.56 -14.93 -21.42
CA LEU A 72 2.18 -15.33 -21.14
C LEU A 72 1.30 -14.18 -20.61
N CYS A 73 1.94 -13.25 -19.90
CA CYS A 73 1.31 -12.02 -19.41
C CYS A 73 1.07 -10.96 -20.50
N ARG A 74 1.59 -11.14 -21.73
CA ARG A 74 1.37 -10.18 -22.81
C ARG A 74 -0.11 -10.14 -23.21
N LYS A 75 -0.67 -8.94 -23.21
CA LYS A 75 -2.07 -8.67 -23.61
C LYS A 75 -2.32 -8.84 -25.11
N THR A 76 -1.27 -8.81 -25.93
CA THR A 76 -1.35 -8.90 -27.39
C THR A 76 -1.76 -10.28 -27.88
N GLU A 77 -1.50 -11.32 -27.07
CA GLU A 77 -1.84 -12.70 -27.40
C GLU A 77 -3.04 -13.13 -26.54
N PRO A 78 -3.91 -14.03 -27.02
CA PRO A 78 -4.94 -14.63 -26.19
C PRO A 78 -4.32 -15.52 -25.09
N SER A 79 -5.07 -15.73 -24.01
CA SER A 79 -4.73 -16.72 -22.98
C SER A 79 -5.99 -17.36 -22.47
N VAL A 80 -5.92 -18.67 -22.22
CA VAL A 80 -7.01 -19.49 -21.68
C VAL A 80 -7.44 -18.97 -20.31
N LEU A 81 -6.49 -18.47 -19.51
CA LEU A 81 -6.76 -17.84 -18.20
C LEU A 81 -7.48 -16.49 -18.28
N ARG A 82 -7.62 -15.90 -19.48
CA ARG A 82 -8.34 -14.63 -19.71
C ARG A 82 -9.72 -14.82 -20.33
N LEU A 83 -10.13 -16.06 -20.62
CA LEU A 83 -11.47 -16.35 -21.11
C LEU A 83 -12.51 -16.08 -20.01
N LYS A 84 -13.69 -15.60 -20.41
CA LYS A 84 -14.80 -15.43 -19.46
C LYS A 84 -15.30 -16.81 -19.04
N VAL A 85 -15.80 -16.92 -17.81
CA VAL A 85 -16.29 -18.18 -17.23
C VAL A 85 -17.32 -18.89 -18.13
N GLY A 86 -18.17 -18.14 -18.83
CA GLY A 86 -19.16 -18.68 -19.76
C GLY A 86 -18.60 -19.27 -21.05
N ASP A 87 -17.38 -18.91 -21.44
CA ASP A 87 -16.73 -19.35 -22.69
C ASP A 87 -15.82 -20.58 -22.46
N ILE A 88 -15.66 -21.01 -21.20
CA ILE A 88 -14.77 -22.10 -20.81
C ILE A 88 -15.52 -23.42 -20.85
N LYS A 89 -15.06 -24.35 -21.68
CA LYS A 89 -15.49 -25.76 -21.61
C LYS A 89 -14.70 -26.46 -20.49
N PRO A 90 -15.33 -26.90 -19.38
CA PRO A 90 -14.62 -27.44 -18.22
C PRO A 90 -13.74 -28.66 -18.56
N GLN A 91 -14.20 -29.46 -19.52
CA GLN A 91 -13.56 -30.70 -19.94
C GLN A 91 -12.22 -30.46 -20.67
N THR A 92 -12.08 -29.34 -21.37
CA THR A 92 -10.88 -29.04 -22.18
C THR A 92 -9.99 -27.97 -21.55
N PHE A 93 -10.46 -27.28 -20.52
CA PHE A 93 -9.76 -26.15 -19.90
C PHE A 93 -8.34 -26.50 -19.43
N CYS A 94 -8.17 -27.60 -18.69
CA CYS A 94 -6.86 -28.02 -18.20
C CYS A 94 -5.90 -28.37 -19.35
N HIS A 95 -6.38 -29.07 -20.38
CA HIS A 95 -5.59 -29.38 -21.57
C HIS A 95 -5.17 -28.11 -22.32
N GLN A 96 -6.06 -27.14 -22.44
CA GLN A 96 -5.76 -25.86 -23.08
C GLN A 96 -4.72 -25.04 -22.28
N ILE A 97 -4.79 -25.06 -20.96
CA ILE A 97 -3.76 -24.43 -20.10
C ILE A 97 -2.40 -25.09 -20.32
N LEU A 98 -2.33 -26.42 -20.26
CA LEU A 98 -1.08 -27.14 -20.46
C LEU A 98 -0.50 -26.91 -21.85
N PHE A 99 -1.35 -26.90 -22.87
CA PHE A 99 -0.93 -26.59 -24.24
C PHE A 99 -0.38 -25.16 -24.35
N GLU A 100 -1.05 -24.18 -23.75
CA GLU A 100 -0.56 -22.79 -23.69
C GLU A 100 0.78 -22.70 -22.95
N MET A 101 0.91 -23.40 -21.83
CA MET A 101 2.15 -23.42 -21.05
C MET A 101 3.30 -24.08 -21.81
N HIS A 102 3.06 -25.22 -22.48
CA HIS A 102 4.05 -25.90 -23.28
C HIS A 102 4.58 -25.01 -24.42
N GLN A 103 3.70 -24.22 -25.04
CA GLN A 103 4.08 -23.33 -26.14
C GLN A 103 4.77 -22.03 -25.67
N ARG A 104 4.37 -21.47 -24.53
CA ARG A 104 4.75 -20.10 -24.15
C ARG A 104 5.67 -20.01 -22.93
N CYS A 105 5.64 -21.01 -22.05
CA CYS A 105 6.48 -21.08 -20.86
C CYS A 105 6.87 -22.53 -20.51
N PRO A 106 7.57 -23.23 -21.41
CA PRO A 106 7.91 -24.65 -21.23
C PRO A 106 8.73 -24.89 -19.96
N GLY A 107 9.65 -24.01 -19.59
CA GLY A 107 10.44 -24.19 -18.36
C GLY A 107 9.57 -24.13 -17.10
N ALA A 108 8.57 -23.24 -17.07
CA ALA A 108 7.62 -23.19 -15.95
C ALA A 108 6.74 -24.45 -15.89
N LEU A 109 6.39 -25.03 -17.04
CA LEU A 109 5.71 -26.32 -17.11
C LEU A 109 6.61 -27.43 -16.57
N ASP A 110 7.88 -27.48 -16.97
CA ASP A 110 8.84 -28.48 -16.51
C ASP A 110 9.01 -28.44 -14.99
N PHE A 111 9.14 -27.25 -14.39
CA PHE A 111 9.19 -27.10 -12.93
C PHE A 111 7.92 -27.63 -12.24
N LEU A 112 6.74 -27.30 -12.77
CA LEU A 112 5.48 -27.76 -12.20
C LEU A 112 5.30 -29.26 -12.38
N MET A 113 5.73 -29.82 -13.52
CA MET A 113 5.77 -31.26 -13.76
C MET A 113 6.71 -31.95 -12.76
N THR A 114 7.92 -31.43 -12.52
CA THR A 114 8.85 -31.98 -11.52
C THR A 114 8.28 -31.94 -10.11
N MET A 115 7.53 -30.89 -9.74
CA MET A 115 6.91 -30.79 -8.42
C MET A 115 5.67 -31.67 -8.26
N ALA A 116 4.90 -31.88 -9.33
CA ALA A 116 3.62 -32.59 -9.29
C ALA A 116 3.73 -34.07 -9.66
N CYS A 117 4.73 -34.46 -10.47
CA CYS A 117 4.92 -35.83 -10.94
C CYS A 117 6.20 -36.44 -10.34
N PRO A 118 6.11 -37.61 -9.70
CA PRO A 118 7.29 -38.42 -9.41
C PRO A 118 8.03 -38.78 -10.70
N VAL A 119 9.37 -38.78 -10.68
CA VAL A 119 10.29 -38.93 -11.84
C VAL A 119 10.04 -40.17 -12.71
N HIS A 120 9.19 -41.10 -12.28
CA HIS A 120 9.01 -42.45 -12.85
C HIS A 120 7.67 -42.65 -13.58
N LEU A 121 6.80 -41.63 -13.69
CA LEU A 121 5.48 -41.76 -14.31
C LEU A 121 5.38 -40.91 -15.59
N ALA A 122 5.01 -41.55 -16.70
CA ALA A 122 4.65 -40.87 -17.93
C ALA A 122 3.39 -40.02 -17.71
N MET A 123 3.38 -38.82 -18.31
CA MET A 123 2.32 -37.79 -18.32
C MET A 123 1.00 -38.25 -17.66
N PRO A 124 0.70 -37.82 -16.43
CA PRO A 124 -0.43 -38.38 -15.72
C PRO A 124 -1.75 -37.73 -16.15
N GLU A 125 -2.85 -38.39 -15.82
CA GLU A 125 -4.19 -37.81 -15.78
C GLU A 125 -4.27 -36.53 -14.90
N ASP A 126 -3.21 -36.23 -14.12
CA ASP A 126 -2.95 -35.08 -13.23
C ASP A 126 -2.76 -33.71 -13.93
N SER A 127 -3.12 -33.61 -15.20
CA SER A 127 -3.22 -32.34 -15.94
C SER A 127 -3.97 -31.24 -15.18
N ARG A 128 -4.89 -31.62 -14.30
CA ARG A 128 -5.70 -30.74 -13.46
C ARG A 128 -4.91 -30.11 -12.32
N ILE A 129 -3.99 -30.85 -11.69
CA ILE A 129 -3.19 -30.38 -10.56
C ILE A 129 -2.25 -29.28 -11.05
N ILE A 130 -1.54 -29.53 -12.16
CA ILE A 130 -0.60 -28.58 -12.76
C ILE A 130 -1.34 -27.33 -13.24
N ALA A 131 -2.46 -27.50 -13.95
CA ALA A 131 -3.30 -26.37 -14.36
C ALA A 131 -3.81 -25.56 -13.15
N GLY A 132 -4.17 -26.23 -12.05
CA GLY A 132 -4.59 -25.61 -10.80
C GLY A 132 -3.47 -24.83 -10.11
N MET A 133 -2.29 -25.44 -9.93
CA MET A 133 -1.09 -24.79 -9.38
C MET A 133 -0.73 -23.54 -10.19
N TYR A 134 -0.76 -23.65 -11.51
CA TYR A 134 -0.49 -22.54 -12.41
C TYR A 134 -1.53 -21.42 -12.28
N ALA A 135 -2.82 -21.75 -12.30
CA ALA A 135 -3.89 -20.77 -12.14
C ALA A 135 -3.81 -20.04 -10.80
N MET A 136 -3.51 -20.76 -9.70
CA MET A 136 -3.32 -20.16 -8.37
C MET A 136 -2.10 -19.23 -8.33
N ALA A 137 -0.97 -19.64 -8.91
CA ALA A 137 0.22 -18.81 -8.98
C ALA A 137 -0.01 -17.51 -9.77
N MET A 138 -0.70 -17.61 -10.93
CA MET A 138 -1.07 -16.47 -11.74
C MET A 138 -2.07 -15.55 -11.04
N TYR A 139 -3.06 -16.13 -10.35
CA TYR A 139 -4.01 -15.38 -9.53
C TYR A 139 -3.31 -14.62 -8.40
N ALA A 140 -2.39 -15.27 -7.67
CA ALA A 140 -1.61 -14.64 -6.60
C ALA A 140 -0.76 -13.47 -7.14
N ARG A 141 -0.05 -13.68 -8.26
CA ARG A 141 0.73 -12.62 -8.94
C ARG A 141 -0.15 -11.45 -9.35
N ASN A 142 -1.31 -11.73 -9.95
CA ASN A 142 -2.27 -10.68 -10.35
C ASN A 142 -2.80 -9.91 -9.15
N ASN A 143 -3.13 -10.58 -8.04
CA ASN A 143 -3.59 -9.92 -6.82
C ASN A 143 -2.53 -8.99 -6.22
N GLN A 144 -1.25 -9.41 -6.20
CA GLN A 144 -0.16 -8.55 -5.75
C GLN A 144 0.00 -7.31 -6.63
N LEU A 145 -0.08 -7.48 -7.95
CA LEU A 145 -0.01 -6.36 -8.91
C LEU A 145 -1.20 -5.40 -8.75
N ILE A 146 -2.41 -5.93 -8.58
CA ILE A 146 -3.61 -5.13 -8.31
C ILE A 146 -3.45 -4.37 -6.98
N GLY A 147 -2.93 -5.03 -5.94
CA GLY A 147 -2.63 -4.40 -4.66
C GLY A 147 -1.68 -3.21 -4.82
N PHE A 148 -0.56 -3.41 -5.52
CA PHE A 148 0.38 -2.32 -5.83
C PHE A 148 -0.28 -1.17 -6.60
N GLN A 149 -1.06 -1.48 -7.64
CA GLN A 149 -1.78 -0.48 -8.43
C GLN A 149 -2.78 0.33 -7.60
N LYS A 150 -3.47 -0.32 -6.65
CA LYS A 150 -4.36 0.35 -5.69
C LYS A 150 -3.56 1.27 -4.76
N CYS A 151 -2.45 0.81 -4.19
CA CYS A 151 -1.59 1.65 -3.34
C CYS A 151 -1.06 2.88 -4.09
N MET A 152 -0.55 2.68 -5.31
CA MET A 152 -0.08 3.78 -6.15
C MET A 152 -1.21 4.76 -6.50
N ALA A 153 -2.39 4.24 -6.85
CA ALA A 153 -3.55 5.10 -7.10
C ALA A 153 -3.97 5.89 -5.85
N ALA A 154 -3.94 5.29 -4.66
CA ALA A 154 -4.21 5.99 -3.41
C ALA A 154 -3.22 7.14 -3.18
N SER A 155 -1.92 6.89 -3.40
CA SER A 155 -0.87 7.92 -3.32
C SER A 155 -1.11 9.04 -4.34
N CYS A 156 -1.39 8.70 -5.59
CA CYS A 156 -1.73 9.69 -6.61
C CYS A 156 -2.93 10.55 -6.20
N ILE A 157 -3.99 9.96 -5.64
CA ILE A 157 -5.16 10.69 -5.15
C ILE A 157 -4.77 11.60 -3.99
N ARG A 158 -3.99 11.11 -3.03
CA ARG A 158 -3.52 11.88 -1.86
C ARG A 158 -2.72 13.12 -2.26
N TYR A 159 -1.92 13.02 -3.31
CA TYR A 159 -1.12 14.14 -3.83
C TYR A 159 -1.80 14.89 -4.98
N ASN A 160 -3.14 14.82 -5.09
CA ASN A 160 -3.95 15.55 -6.06
C ASN A 160 -3.52 15.35 -7.53
N ALA A 161 -3.07 14.15 -7.88
CA ALA A 161 -2.78 13.79 -9.27
C ALA A 161 -4.06 13.89 -10.12
N GLY A 162 -3.98 14.67 -11.20
CA GLY A 162 -5.07 14.77 -12.17
C GLY A 162 -5.36 13.45 -12.89
N ASN A 163 -6.55 13.33 -13.47
CA ASN A 163 -6.97 12.11 -14.17
C ASN A 163 -6.04 11.76 -15.36
N GLY A 164 -5.40 12.75 -16.00
CA GLY A 164 -4.40 12.51 -17.05
C GLY A 164 -3.17 11.75 -16.56
N LEU A 165 -2.64 12.09 -15.37
CA LEU A 165 -1.52 11.37 -14.77
C LEU A 165 -1.93 9.97 -14.33
N LEU A 166 -3.12 9.81 -13.74
CA LEU A 166 -3.65 8.48 -13.43
C LEU A 166 -3.83 7.62 -14.68
N GLY A 167 -4.33 8.21 -15.77
CA GLY A 167 -4.47 7.53 -17.06
C GLY A 167 -3.13 7.09 -17.64
N LEU A 168 -2.11 7.96 -17.61
CA LEU A 168 -0.74 7.64 -18.02
C LEU A 168 -0.13 6.53 -17.17
N LEU A 169 -0.27 6.59 -15.84
CA LEU A 169 0.23 5.53 -14.96
C LEU A 169 -0.49 4.20 -15.22
N HIS A 170 -1.78 4.24 -15.57
CA HIS A 170 -2.55 3.04 -15.90
C HIS A 170 -2.07 2.40 -17.22
N THR A 171 -1.68 3.19 -18.24
CA THR A 171 -1.11 2.62 -19.47
C THR A 171 0.20 1.89 -19.20
N PHE A 172 0.99 2.34 -18.22
CA PHE A 172 2.18 1.63 -17.73
C PHE A 172 1.87 0.47 -16.75
N GLY A 173 0.60 0.31 -16.36
CA GLY A 173 0.15 -0.68 -15.39
C GLY A 173 0.58 -0.36 -13.96
N LEU A 174 0.87 0.90 -13.64
CA LEU A 174 1.28 1.40 -12.33
C LEU A 174 0.10 1.83 -11.44
N SER A 175 -1.05 2.15 -12.03
CA SER A 175 -2.25 2.57 -11.31
C SER A 175 -3.49 1.85 -11.86
N ILE A 176 -4.59 1.90 -11.11
CA ILE A 176 -5.88 1.40 -11.58
C ILE A 176 -6.53 2.38 -12.58
N PRO A 177 -7.40 1.89 -13.47
CA PRO A 177 -8.13 2.77 -14.37
C PRO A 177 -9.08 3.71 -13.62
N GLU A 178 -9.34 4.89 -14.19
CA GLU A 178 -10.25 5.90 -13.63
C GLU A 178 -11.64 5.34 -13.31
N LYS A 179 -12.17 4.45 -14.16
CA LYS A 179 -13.47 3.80 -13.92
C LYS A 179 -13.50 2.97 -12.63
N THR A 180 -12.38 2.37 -12.26
CA THR A 180 -12.25 1.52 -11.07
C THR A 180 -11.89 2.34 -9.82
N LYS A 181 -11.40 3.56 -10.00
CA LYS A 181 -11.06 4.50 -8.91
C LYS A 181 -12.23 4.69 -7.96
N LEU A 182 -13.44 4.93 -8.47
CA LEU A 182 -14.62 5.17 -7.63
C LEU A 182 -15.01 3.95 -6.80
N VAL A 183 -14.90 2.74 -7.38
CA VAL A 183 -15.17 1.49 -6.66
C VAL A 183 -14.14 1.27 -5.54
N MET A 184 -12.86 1.51 -5.84
CA MET A 184 -11.80 1.44 -4.85
C MET A 184 -12.04 2.42 -3.70
N LEU A 185 -12.43 3.67 -4.01
CA LEU A 185 -12.74 4.67 -2.99
C LEU A 185 -13.96 4.26 -2.14
N ASP A 186 -15.01 3.72 -2.76
CA ASP A 186 -16.18 3.19 -2.02
C ASP A 186 -15.80 2.05 -1.06
N ASP A 187 -14.95 1.12 -1.50
CA ASP A 187 -14.45 0.04 -0.65
C ASP A 187 -13.61 0.55 0.51
N LEU A 188 -12.75 1.56 0.28
CA LEU A 188 -12.00 2.23 1.34
C LEU A 188 -12.94 2.94 2.33
N GLY A 189 -13.98 3.61 1.84
CA GLY A 189 -15.01 4.21 2.68
C GLY A 189 -15.71 3.20 3.59
N LYS A 190 -16.02 2.00 3.08
CA LYS A 190 -16.59 0.90 3.89
C LYS A 190 -15.64 0.39 4.96
N ILE A 191 -14.35 0.22 4.64
CA ILE A 191 -13.32 -0.22 5.59
C ILE A 191 -13.20 0.80 6.72
N ASN A 192 -13.01 2.06 6.37
CA ASN A 192 -12.89 3.16 7.33
C ASN A 192 -14.15 3.29 8.20
N GLY A 193 -15.34 3.10 7.61
CA GLY A 193 -16.59 3.08 8.36
C GLY A 193 -16.66 1.96 9.42
N ARG A 194 -16.11 0.77 9.15
CA ARG A 194 -16.02 -0.33 10.14
C ARG A 194 -15.07 0.02 11.27
N GLU A 195 -13.93 0.64 10.96
CA GLU A 195 -12.95 1.05 11.96
C GLU A 195 -13.53 2.14 12.88
N VAL A 196 -14.23 3.13 12.32
CA VAL A 196 -14.98 4.14 13.09
C VAL A 196 -16.03 3.48 14.00
N THR A 197 -16.80 2.51 13.47
CA THR A 197 -17.79 1.77 14.27
C THR A 197 -17.14 1.01 15.41
N THR A 198 -15.97 0.41 15.16
CA THR A 198 -15.21 -0.32 16.17
C THR A 198 -14.71 0.62 17.27
N ALA A 199 -14.21 1.80 16.91
CA ALA A 199 -13.78 2.83 17.86
C ALA A 199 -14.95 3.32 18.74
N LEU A 200 -16.13 3.54 18.15
CA LEU A 200 -17.34 3.89 18.90
C LEU A 200 -17.77 2.80 19.88
N ASN A 201 -17.73 1.53 19.45
CA ASN A 201 -18.04 0.38 20.31
C ASN A 201 -17.05 0.22 21.47
N GLN A 202 -15.83 0.75 21.34
CA GLN A 202 -14.83 0.83 22.41
C GLN A 202 -15.05 2.03 23.35
N GLY A 203 -16.13 2.80 23.15
CA GLY A 203 -16.45 3.97 23.97
C GLY A 203 -15.66 5.24 23.62
N LYS A 204 -14.88 5.23 22.52
CA LYS A 204 -14.15 6.43 22.07
C LYS A 204 -15.12 7.46 21.50
N THR A 205 -14.81 8.74 21.66
CA THR A 205 -15.54 9.85 21.02
C THR A 205 -14.90 10.21 19.67
N LEU A 206 -15.65 10.90 18.82
CA LEU A 206 -15.19 11.30 17.50
C LEU A 206 -15.59 12.74 17.16
N LYS A 207 -14.80 13.33 16.28
CA LYS A 207 -15.07 14.60 15.60
C LYS A 207 -15.21 14.34 14.11
N ILE A 208 -16.27 14.87 13.52
CA ILE A 208 -16.45 14.85 12.07
C ILE A 208 -16.04 16.21 11.54
N THR A 209 -15.10 16.23 10.60
CA THR A 209 -14.72 17.44 9.86
C THR A 209 -15.25 17.31 8.45
N VAL A 210 -16.00 18.31 8.00
CA VAL A 210 -16.56 18.40 6.66
C VAL A 210 -15.99 19.65 6.01
N ASP A 211 -15.43 19.49 4.82
CA ASP A 211 -14.92 20.55 3.97
C ASP A 211 -15.71 20.56 2.65
N ASN A 212 -16.19 21.73 2.26
CA ASN A 212 -16.98 21.94 1.05
C ASN A 212 -16.10 22.62 0.01
N ILE A 213 -15.91 21.96 -1.12
CA ILE A 213 -15.24 22.51 -2.29
C ILE A 213 -16.30 22.79 -3.35
N ASP A 214 -16.66 24.06 -3.45
CA ASP A 214 -17.54 24.59 -4.49
C ASP A 214 -16.73 25.09 -5.68
N GLY A 215 -17.08 24.60 -6.87
CA GLY A 215 -16.44 25.01 -8.13
C GLY A 215 -17.48 25.39 -9.18
N ARG A 216 -17.23 26.43 -9.96
CA ARG A 216 -18.11 26.85 -11.05
C ARG A 216 -17.35 26.97 -12.36
N ILE A 217 -17.72 26.16 -13.34
CA ILE A 217 -17.28 26.35 -14.73
C ILE A 217 -18.29 27.27 -15.41
N LYS A 218 -17.85 28.48 -15.74
CA LYS A 218 -18.63 29.42 -16.55
C LYS A 218 -18.39 29.15 -18.03
N ALA A 219 -19.45 28.96 -18.81
CA ALA A 219 -19.35 28.89 -20.25
C ALA A 219 -19.27 30.31 -20.83
N ASN A 220 -18.29 30.57 -21.70
CA ASN A 220 -18.20 31.86 -22.41
C ASN A 220 -19.40 32.10 -23.35
N GLN A 221 -20.01 31.03 -23.85
CA GLN A 221 -21.26 31.07 -24.62
C GLN A 221 -22.15 29.92 -24.16
N ILE A 222 -23.37 30.23 -23.75
CA ILE A 222 -24.36 29.22 -23.35
C ILE A 222 -24.98 28.63 -24.63
N ARG A 223 -24.74 27.35 -24.88
CA ARG A 223 -25.41 26.59 -25.95
C ARG A 223 -26.26 25.48 -25.33
N TYR A 224 -27.21 24.95 -26.11
CA TYR A 224 -28.03 23.81 -25.68
C TYR A 224 -27.13 22.63 -25.27
N GLY A 225 -27.25 22.16 -24.02
CA GLY A 225 -26.42 21.09 -23.44
C GLY A 225 -25.02 21.50 -22.96
N SER A 226 -24.62 22.77 -23.07
CA SER A 226 -23.31 23.28 -22.63
C SER A 226 -23.43 24.65 -21.95
N GLY A 227 -24.13 24.66 -20.81
CA GLY A 227 -24.26 25.82 -19.93
C GLY A 227 -23.20 25.86 -18.82
N ASN A 228 -23.38 26.81 -17.91
CA ASN A 228 -22.60 26.87 -16.67
C ASN A 228 -22.79 25.57 -15.88
N ARG A 229 -21.71 25.08 -15.27
CA ARG A 229 -21.73 23.88 -14.42
C ARG A 229 -21.21 24.25 -13.05
N ASP A 230 -22.05 24.06 -12.06
CA ASP A 230 -21.69 24.16 -10.66
C ASP A 230 -21.36 22.74 -10.16
N TYR A 231 -20.25 22.62 -9.44
CA TYR A 231 -19.76 21.38 -8.85
C TYR A 231 -19.68 21.59 -7.35
N HIS A 232 -20.34 20.71 -6.60
CA HIS A 232 -20.29 20.67 -5.16
C HIS A 232 -19.58 19.37 -4.76
N TYR A 233 -18.39 19.48 -4.18
CA TYR A 233 -17.68 18.35 -3.62
C TYR A 233 -17.60 18.52 -2.11
N THR A 234 -17.91 17.45 -1.38
CA THR A 234 -17.78 17.43 0.07
C THR A 234 -16.69 16.42 0.43
N HIS A 235 -15.60 16.90 0.99
CA HIS A 235 -14.62 16.05 1.65
C HIS A 235 -14.99 15.96 3.13
N TRP A 236 -14.99 14.76 3.70
CA TRP A 236 -15.19 14.63 5.13
C TRP A 236 -14.30 13.55 5.70
N SER A 237 -13.87 13.77 6.94
CA SER A 237 -13.00 12.88 7.69
C SER A 237 -13.55 12.71 9.09
N VAL A 238 -13.39 11.51 9.65
CA VAL A 238 -13.67 11.23 11.05
C VAL A 238 -12.35 11.19 11.79
N ILE A 239 -12.26 11.97 12.85
CA ILE A 239 -11.11 12.04 13.75
C ILE A 239 -11.55 11.40 15.05
N ILE A 240 -10.85 10.36 15.49
CA ILE A 240 -11.11 9.78 16.82
C ILE A 240 -10.39 10.62 17.86
N ASP A 241 -11.10 11.02 18.90
CA ASP A 241 -10.50 11.80 19.97
C ASP A 241 -9.49 10.94 20.73
N ARG A 242 -8.32 11.53 21.02
CA ARG A 242 -7.26 10.82 21.74
C ARG A 242 -7.60 10.66 23.22
N PHE A 243 -8.32 11.62 23.78
CA PHE A 243 -8.83 11.62 25.15
C PHE A 243 -10.34 11.80 25.11
N ASP A 244 -11.04 11.32 26.12
CA ASP A 244 -12.48 11.57 26.22
C ASP A 244 -12.69 13.03 26.63
N PRO A 245 -13.39 13.86 25.82
CA PRO A 245 -13.69 15.24 26.19
C PRO A 245 -14.43 15.36 27.52
N ARG A 246 -15.09 14.28 27.98
CA ARG A 246 -15.76 14.18 29.28
C ARG A 246 -14.78 14.13 30.46
N ASP A 247 -13.51 13.76 30.23
CA ASP A 247 -12.45 13.73 31.24
C ASP A 247 -11.93 15.14 31.60
N LEU A 248 -12.27 16.16 30.81
CA LEU A 248 -12.06 17.55 31.18
C LEU A 248 -13.12 17.94 32.21
N GLU A 249 -12.87 17.60 33.47
CA GLU A 249 -13.70 17.99 34.61
C GLU A 249 -14.08 19.48 34.53
N GLY A 250 -15.39 19.78 34.45
CA GLY A 250 -15.93 21.14 34.45
C GLY A 250 -16.69 21.55 33.19
N LEU A 251 -16.45 20.90 32.04
CA LEU A 251 -17.29 21.03 30.86
C LEU A 251 -18.44 20.03 30.97
N GLY A 252 -19.39 20.33 31.88
CA GLY A 252 -20.68 19.65 31.87
C GLY A 252 -21.21 19.57 30.44
N THR A 253 -21.81 18.43 30.09
CA THR A 253 -22.29 18.01 28.77
C THR A 253 -23.33 18.93 28.12
N GLN A 254 -23.48 20.16 28.58
CA GLN A 254 -24.20 21.24 27.92
C GLN A 254 -23.41 22.54 28.09
N PRO A 255 -23.25 23.37 27.04
CA PRO A 255 -22.88 24.76 27.24
C PRO A 255 -23.90 25.35 28.21
N LYS A 256 -23.47 25.70 29.43
CA LYS A 256 -24.32 26.48 30.34
C LYS A 256 -24.56 27.79 29.62
N VAL A 257 -25.76 27.97 29.08
CA VAL A 257 -26.27 29.29 28.70
C VAL A 257 -26.36 30.06 30.01
N VAL A 258 -25.28 30.74 30.38
CA VAL A 258 -25.27 31.62 31.55
C VAL A 258 -26.24 32.76 31.21
N PRO A 259 -27.24 33.06 32.07
CA PRO A 259 -28.13 34.19 31.85
C PRO A 259 -27.33 35.46 31.60
N ALA A 260 -27.87 36.39 30.81
CA ALA A 260 -27.24 37.64 30.34
C ALA A 260 -26.86 38.66 31.44
N LYS A 261 -26.59 38.24 32.67
CA LYS A 261 -25.70 38.97 33.58
C LYS A 261 -24.30 38.49 33.24
N GLY A 262 -23.56 39.34 32.54
CA GLY A 262 -22.20 39.05 32.09
C GLY A 262 -21.36 38.45 33.22
N PRO A 263 -20.45 37.51 32.91
CA PRO A 263 -19.54 36.95 33.88
C PRO A 263 -18.85 38.08 34.66
N ASP A 264 -18.85 37.98 35.99
CA ASP A 264 -18.05 38.86 36.85
C ASP A 264 -16.58 38.79 36.39
N ALA A 265 -15.85 39.90 36.42
CA ALA A 265 -14.45 39.96 36.03
C ALA A 265 -13.60 38.91 36.78
N THR A 266 -14.02 38.56 38.00
CA THR A 266 -13.42 37.49 38.81
C THR A 266 -13.52 36.09 38.20
N THR A 267 -14.54 35.83 37.37
CA THR A 267 -14.72 34.58 36.62
C THR A 267 -13.65 34.38 35.54
N PHE A 268 -12.97 35.46 35.12
CA PHE A 268 -11.88 35.41 34.14
C PHE A 268 -10.50 35.45 34.78
N PHE A 269 -10.40 35.70 36.10
CA PHE A 269 -9.13 35.69 36.78
C PHE A 269 -8.75 34.26 37.17
N LEU A 270 -7.59 33.84 36.67
CA LEU A 270 -6.95 32.62 37.12
C LEU A 270 -6.79 32.62 38.65
N SER A 271 -7.13 31.50 39.28
CA SER A 271 -6.78 31.19 40.66
C SER A 271 -5.27 31.28 40.88
N LYS A 272 -4.85 31.30 42.15
CA LYS A 272 -3.42 31.37 42.50
C LYS A 272 -2.68 30.13 41.98
N GLU A 273 -3.34 28.98 42.03
CA GLU A 273 -2.89 27.69 41.55
C GLU A 273 -2.73 27.71 40.02
N GLU A 274 -3.74 28.19 39.30
CA GLU A 274 -3.69 28.34 37.84
C GLU A 274 -2.62 29.34 37.39
N LYS A 275 -2.47 30.49 38.08
CA LYS A 275 -1.39 31.46 37.81
C LYS A 275 -0.01 30.85 37.99
N THR A 276 0.16 30.03 39.03
CA THR A 276 1.42 29.34 39.30
C THR A 276 1.71 28.30 38.23
N SER A 277 0.71 27.50 37.86
CA SER A 277 0.83 26.52 36.78
C SER A 277 1.16 27.18 35.44
N LEU A 278 0.45 28.26 35.09
CA LEU A 278 0.67 29.00 33.85
C LEU A 278 2.07 29.64 33.81
N ARG A 279 2.53 30.22 34.94
CA ARG A 279 3.90 30.73 35.07
C ARG A 279 4.93 29.63 34.81
N ASN A 280 4.76 28.45 35.39
CA ASN A 280 5.67 27.32 35.19
C ASN A 280 5.71 26.87 33.72
N CYS A 281 4.55 26.83 33.04
CA CYS A 281 4.48 26.53 31.61
C CYS A 281 5.24 27.58 30.77
N TYR A 282 5.05 28.87 31.04
CA TYR A 282 5.77 29.93 30.33
C TYR A 282 7.27 29.90 30.61
N SER A 283 7.68 29.66 31.86
CA SER A 283 9.10 29.52 32.20
C SER A 283 9.75 28.37 31.43
N TRP A 284 9.06 27.24 31.29
CA TRP A 284 9.54 26.12 30.47
C TRP A 284 9.67 26.49 28.97
N MET A 285 8.67 27.15 28.40
CA MET A 285 8.72 27.60 27.00
C MET A 285 9.89 28.55 26.75
N VAL A 286 10.07 29.54 27.63
CA VAL A 286 11.17 30.50 27.53
C VAL A 286 12.52 29.80 27.66
N GLN A 287 12.67 28.85 28.58
CA GLN A 287 13.90 28.07 28.73
C GLN A 287 14.24 27.30 27.46
N ARG A 288 13.26 26.69 26.77
CA ARG A 288 13.50 25.99 25.50
C ARG A 288 13.94 26.94 24.39
N ILE A 289 13.21 28.03 24.19
CA ILE A 289 13.54 29.04 23.19
C ILE A 289 14.97 29.56 23.43
N LEU A 290 15.33 29.86 24.68
CA LEU A 290 16.66 30.33 25.03
C LEU A 290 17.76 29.29 24.74
N VAL A 291 17.55 28.01 25.05
CA VAL A 291 18.55 26.96 24.78
C VAL A 291 18.67 26.63 23.30
N GLU A 292 17.57 26.69 22.55
CA GLU A 292 17.53 26.38 21.11
C GLU A 292 18.10 27.54 20.26
N ASP A 293 17.74 28.79 20.60
CA ASP A 293 18.04 29.96 19.77
C ASP A 293 19.29 30.73 20.22
N VAL A 294 19.79 30.52 21.45
CA VAL A 294 20.99 31.17 21.97
C VAL A 294 22.13 30.15 22.11
N PRO A 295 23.11 30.11 21.19
CA PRO A 295 24.17 29.10 21.18
C PRO A 295 24.97 29.01 22.49
N ALA A 296 25.16 30.14 23.18
CA ALA A 296 25.84 30.19 24.48
C ALA A 296 25.10 29.42 25.60
N LEU A 297 23.80 29.18 25.45
CA LEU A 297 22.96 28.47 26.42
C LEU A 297 22.73 27.00 26.05
N SER A 298 23.26 26.52 24.93
CA SER A 298 23.12 25.13 24.45
C SER A 298 23.62 24.08 25.47
N ALA A 299 24.61 24.46 26.30
CA ALA A 299 25.14 23.62 27.38
C ALA A 299 24.10 23.25 28.45
N PHE A 300 23.00 24.02 28.57
CA PHE A 300 21.92 23.76 29.53
C PHE A 300 20.80 22.87 28.96
N SER A 301 20.94 22.36 27.74
CA SER A 301 19.97 21.45 27.12
C SER A 301 19.69 20.18 27.94
N SER A 302 20.65 19.72 28.75
CA SER A 302 20.49 18.54 29.62
C SER A 302 19.56 18.77 30.81
N VAL A 303 19.36 20.02 31.23
CA VAL A 303 18.54 20.37 32.41
C VAL A 303 17.18 20.96 32.04
N VAL A 304 16.98 21.37 30.77
CA VAL A 304 15.68 21.82 30.27
C VAL A 304 14.86 20.60 29.82
N PRO A 305 13.68 20.33 30.42
CA PRO A 305 12.87 19.19 30.02
C PRO A 305 12.47 19.28 28.55
N THR A 306 12.61 18.18 27.80
CA THR A 306 12.24 18.14 26.37
C THR A 306 10.74 18.06 26.14
N VAL A 307 9.96 17.61 27.13
CA VAL A 307 8.51 17.47 27.04
C VAL A 307 7.89 17.99 28.32
N LEU A 308 6.87 18.85 28.21
CA LEU A 308 6.09 19.31 29.35
C LEU A 308 5.41 18.11 30.02
N ASN A 309 5.66 17.91 31.31
CA ASN A 309 5.00 16.84 32.04
C ASN A 309 3.57 17.26 32.39
N HIS A 310 2.58 16.66 31.71
CA HIS A 310 1.16 16.90 31.98
C HIS A 310 0.40 15.57 32.01
N GLN A 311 -0.77 15.55 32.66
CA GLN A 311 -1.56 14.34 32.90
C GLN A 311 -1.94 13.57 31.62
N TYR A 312 -2.05 14.29 30.50
CA TYR A 312 -2.38 13.71 29.19
C TYR A 312 -1.16 13.36 28.32
N ARG A 313 0.07 13.40 28.84
CA ARG A 313 1.29 13.19 28.03
C ARG A 313 1.24 11.87 27.25
N LYS A 314 0.92 10.77 27.94
CA LYS A 314 0.80 9.43 27.31
C LYS A 314 -0.25 9.36 26.21
N VAL A 315 -1.22 10.26 26.23
CA VAL A 315 -2.33 10.34 25.26
C VAL A 315 -1.97 11.26 24.09
N VAL A 316 -1.31 12.39 24.36
CA VAL A 316 -0.83 13.34 23.34
C VAL A 316 0.34 12.78 22.55
N ASP A 317 1.14 11.88 23.13
CA ASP A 317 2.24 11.22 22.41
C ASP A 317 1.74 10.18 21.37
N ARG A 318 0.47 9.78 21.40
CA ARG A 318 -0.10 8.85 20.41
C ARG A 318 -0.43 9.56 19.09
N PRO A 319 -0.25 8.93 17.92
CA PRO A 319 -0.68 9.51 16.65
C PRO A 319 -2.20 9.71 16.62
N THR A 320 -2.68 10.73 15.89
CA THR A 320 -4.13 10.91 15.67
C THR A 320 -4.63 9.83 14.71
N GLU A 321 -5.70 9.15 15.09
CA GLU A 321 -6.46 8.28 14.19
C GLU A 321 -7.40 9.15 13.34
N VAL A 322 -7.10 9.26 12.04
CA VAL A 322 -7.91 10.02 11.07
C VAL A 322 -8.37 9.08 9.97
N TYR A 323 -9.69 8.98 9.80
CA TYR A 323 -10.34 8.14 8.82
C TYR A 323 -10.95 9.02 7.72
N PRO A 324 -10.30 9.12 6.54
CA PRO A 324 -10.87 9.83 5.41
C PRO A 324 -12.06 9.06 4.88
N MET A 325 -13.19 9.73 4.69
CA MET A 325 -14.42 9.05 4.30
C MET A 325 -14.69 9.28 2.82
N PHE A 326 -15.05 8.20 2.14
CA PHE A 326 -15.26 8.17 0.70
C PHE A 326 -16.64 7.58 0.41
N GLY A 327 -17.54 8.38 -0.15
CA GLY A 327 -18.90 7.92 -0.47
C GLY A 327 -19.83 9.06 -0.86
N LYS A 328 -20.80 8.78 -1.73
CA LYS A 328 -21.76 9.77 -2.25
C LYS A 328 -22.83 10.23 -1.26
N ASN A 329 -23.01 9.55 -0.12
CA ASN A 329 -24.10 9.85 0.81
C ASN A 329 -23.69 9.61 2.26
N LEU A 330 -23.65 10.69 3.03
CA LEU A 330 -23.69 10.65 4.49
C LEU A 330 -25.12 10.27 4.91
N ARG A 331 -25.49 8.99 4.88
CA ARG A 331 -26.76 8.55 5.50
C ARG A 331 -26.52 8.32 6.99
N ILE A 332 -26.55 9.41 7.75
CA ILE A 332 -26.61 9.35 9.21
C ILE A 332 -28.04 8.98 9.59
N THR A 333 -28.23 7.76 10.11
CA THR A 333 -29.53 7.18 10.49
C THR A 333 -29.88 7.33 11.97
N GLN A 334 -29.12 8.12 12.74
CA GLN A 334 -29.43 8.42 14.15
C GLN A 334 -29.37 9.92 14.42
N PRO A 335 -30.20 10.45 15.33
CA PRO A 335 -30.22 11.88 15.65
C PRO A 335 -28.94 12.24 16.43
N PHE A 336 -28.01 12.93 15.76
CA PHE A 336 -26.93 13.63 16.45
C PHE A 336 -27.40 15.05 16.78
N HIS A 337 -27.13 15.49 18.02
CA HIS A 337 -27.22 16.89 18.37
C HIS A 337 -26.06 17.63 17.70
N TRP A 338 -26.35 18.39 16.65
CA TRP A 338 -25.39 19.28 16.02
C TRP A 338 -25.07 20.42 16.99
N VAL A 339 -23.83 20.50 17.44
CA VAL A 339 -23.28 21.74 17.99
C VAL A 339 -22.56 22.43 16.84
N VAL A 340 -23.29 23.28 16.12
CA VAL A 340 -22.70 24.18 15.13
C VAL A 340 -22.00 25.30 15.90
N THR A 341 -20.68 25.24 16.00
CA THR A 341 -19.88 26.39 16.41
C THR A 341 -19.57 27.20 15.14
N ASN A 342 -20.23 28.34 14.99
CA ASN A 342 -19.87 29.36 13.99
C ASN A 342 -18.65 30.15 14.45
#